data_AF-A0A139CK09-F1
#
_entry.id   AF-A0A139CK09-F1
#
_cell.length_a   1.000
_cell.length_b   1.000
_cell.length_c   1.000
_cell.angle_alpha   90.00
_cell.angle_beta   90.00
_cell.angle_gamma   90.00
#
_symmetry.space_group_name_H-M   'P 1'
#
loop_
_entity.id
_entity.type
_entity.pdbx_description
1 polymer ?
#
loop_
_entity_poly.entity_id
_entity_poly.type
_entity_poly.pdbx_seq_one_letter_code
_entity_poly.pdbx_strand_id
1 'polypeptide(L)'
;MKDSHLSLFAKLIDTDSFYFYIHPENLGFMSLGLNEQYLMLSTLRKDGSFDNKYVLCSHPNAIKWGKELFDHYMRNSIRINEI
;
A
#
# COMPACT_ATOMS: atom_id res chain seq x y z
N MET A 1 -26.19 -1.23 1.05
CA MET A 1 -24.89 -0.58 0.74
C MET A 1 -23.69 -1.39 1.24
N LYS A 2 -23.66 -1.94 2.47
CA LYS A 2 -22.53 -2.79 2.91
C LYS A 2 -22.34 -4.04 2.03
N ASP A 3 -23.44 -4.67 1.62
CA ASP A 3 -23.40 -5.88 0.78
C ASP A 3 -22.81 -5.62 -0.63
N SER A 4 -22.84 -4.37 -1.11
CA SER A 4 -22.27 -4.04 -2.43
C SER A 4 -20.75 -3.86 -2.40
N HIS A 5 -20.17 -3.47 -1.26
CA HIS A 5 -18.72 -3.30 -1.16
C HIS A 5 -18.00 -4.63 -1.00
N LEU A 6 -18.54 -5.56 -0.19
CA LEU A 6 -17.97 -6.90 -0.04
C LEU A 6 -18.03 -7.68 -1.37
N SER A 7 -19.16 -7.60 -2.08
CA SER A 7 -19.29 -8.25 -3.39
C SER A 7 -18.37 -7.63 -4.45
N LEU A 8 -18.09 -6.32 -4.39
CA LEU A 8 -17.07 -5.71 -5.25
C LEU A 8 -15.66 -6.20 -4.88
N PHE A 9 -15.34 -6.26 -3.59
CA PHE A 9 -14.02 -6.71 -3.14
C PHE A 9 -13.75 -8.17 -3.51
N ALA A 10 -14.74 -9.06 -3.34
CA ALA A 10 -14.67 -10.45 -3.79
C ALA A 10 -14.39 -10.54 -5.29
N LYS A 11 -15.13 -9.77 -6.10
CA LYS A 11 -14.90 -9.70 -7.56
C LYS A 11 -13.51 -9.22 -7.93
N LEU A 12 -12.89 -8.34 -7.15
CA LEU A 12 -11.52 -7.88 -7.42
C LEU A 12 -10.49 -8.94 -7.08
N ILE A 13 -10.68 -9.68 -5.99
CA ILE A 13 -9.81 -10.81 -5.60
C ILE A 13 -9.86 -11.93 -6.63
N ASP A 14 -11.04 -12.19 -7.20
CA ASP A 14 -11.24 -13.21 -8.24
C ASP A 14 -10.58 -12.84 -9.59
N THR A 15 -9.97 -11.66 -9.71
CA THR A 15 -9.24 -11.26 -10.93
C THR A 15 -7.74 -11.44 -10.76
N ASP A 16 -7.06 -11.77 -11.86
CA ASP A 16 -5.58 -11.78 -11.90
C ASP A 16 -4.97 -10.36 -12.01
N SER A 17 -5.79 -9.32 -11.91
CA SER A 17 -5.37 -7.91 -12.02
C SER A 17 -5.08 -7.25 -10.67
N PHE A 18 -5.62 -7.78 -9.58
CA PHE A 18 -5.43 -7.22 -8.24
C PHE A 18 -5.00 -8.30 -7.27
N TYR A 19 -3.93 -8.04 -6.53
CA TYR A 19 -3.44 -8.92 -5.48
C TYR A 19 -3.46 -8.15 -4.16
N PHE A 20 -4.22 -8.66 -3.19
CA PHE A 20 -4.38 -8.04 -1.89
C PHE A 20 -3.55 -8.78 -0.85
N TYR A 21 -2.94 -8.01 0.05
CA TYR A 21 -2.07 -8.53 1.09
C TYR A 21 -2.32 -7.81 2.42
N ILE A 22 -2.24 -8.55 3.52
CA ILE A 22 -2.27 -8.00 4.88
C ILE A 22 -0.89 -8.17 5.50
N HIS A 23 -0.32 -7.08 5.98
CA HIS A 23 0.86 -7.11 6.83
C HIS A 23 0.43 -7.20 8.30
N PRO A 24 1.01 -8.09 9.12
CA PRO A 24 0.57 -8.31 10.51
C PRO A 24 0.95 -7.17 11.46
N GLU A 25 1.93 -6.34 11.09
CA GLU A 25 2.44 -5.25 11.92
C GLU A 25 1.95 -3.87 11.44
N ASN A 26 2.16 -2.85 12.28
CA ASN A 26 1.92 -1.47 11.92
C ASN A 26 3.01 -0.98 10.95
N LEU A 27 2.60 -0.47 9.79
CA LEU A 27 3.52 0.04 8.77
C LEU A 27 4.25 1.34 9.18
N GLY A 28 3.73 2.10 10.15
CA GLY A 28 4.37 3.34 10.61
C GLY A 28 4.23 4.54 9.67
N PHE A 29 3.47 4.40 8.58
CA PHE A 29 3.10 5.47 7.65
C PHE A 29 1.66 5.27 7.17
N MET A 30 1.06 6.29 6.57
CA MET A 30 -0.34 6.23 6.12
C MET A 30 -0.47 5.44 4.82
N SER A 31 0.34 5.75 3.80
CA SER A 31 0.30 5.04 2.52
C SER A 31 1.60 5.15 1.74
N LEU A 32 1.93 4.10 0.99
CA LEU A 32 3.01 4.05 0.02
C LEU A 32 2.42 3.70 -1.35
N GLY A 33 2.69 4.53 -2.36
CA GLY A 33 2.41 4.25 -3.76
C GLY A 33 3.72 4.20 -4.53
N LEU A 34 3.92 3.17 -5.36
CA LEU A 34 5.15 2.99 -6.11
C LEU A 34 4.84 2.49 -7.52
N ASN A 35 5.48 3.08 -8.51
CA ASN A 35 5.60 2.54 -9.85
C ASN A 35 7.01 2.79 -10.39
N GLU A 36 7.24 2.52 -11.67
CA GLU A 36 8.55 2.65 -12.30
C GLU A 36 9.07 4.09 -12.37
N GLN A 37 8.21 5.10 -12.22
CA GLN A 37 8.52 6.51 -12.42
C GLN A 37 8.43 7.34 -11.13
N TYR A 38 7.61 6.92 -10.18
CA TYR A 38 7.26 7.70 -9.01
C TYR A 38 7.16 6.85 -7.76
N LEU A 39 7.63 7.45 -6.66
CA LEU A 39 7.32 7.07 -5.30
C LEU A 39 6.41 8.16 -4.71
N MET A 40 5.27 7.76 -4.18
CA MET A 40 4.38 8.60 -3.37
C MET A 40 4.36 8.07 -1.94
N LEU A 41 4.67 8.92 -0.96
CA LEU A 41 4.65 8.54 0.46
C LEU A 41 3.84 9.54 1.28
N SER A 42 2.83 9.03 1.98
CA SER A 42 2.05 9.79 2.95
C SER A 42 2.49 9.39 4.35
N THR A 43 3.14 10.31 5.06
CA THR A 43 3.66 10.09 6.42
C THR A 43 2.62 10.45 7.47
N LEU A 44 2.83 9.97 8.70
CA LEU A 44 2.09 10.45 9.86
C LEU A 44 2.77 11.70 10.44
N ARG A 45 1.98 12.55 11.10
CA ARG A 45 2.51 13.65 11.92
C ARG A 45 3.22 13.07 13.14
N LYS A 46 4.01 13.90 13.84
CA LYS A 46 4.78 13.47 15.03
C LYS A 46 3.91 12.90 16.15
N ASP A 47 2.65 13.32 16.23
CA ASP A 47 1.65 12.83 17.19
C ASP A 47 0.90 11.57 16.69
N GLY A 48 1.31 11.01 15.55
CA GLY A 48 0.65 9.87 14.91
C GLY A 48 -0.61 10.22 14.12
N SER A 49 -1.04 11.49 14.11
CA SER A 49 -2.21 11.91 13.35
C SER A 49 -1.94 11.99 11.86
N PHE A 50 -2.99 11.86 11.07
CA PHE A 50 -2.95 12.00 9.62
C PHE A 50 -3.11 13.47 9.20
N ASP A 51 -2.45 13.85 8.11
CA ASP A 51 -2.82 15.00 7.29
C ASP A 51 -2.89 14.60 5.81
N ASN A 52 -3.48 15.45 4.97
CA ASN A 52 -3.64 15.17 3.55
C ASN A 52 -2.36 15.44 2.73
N LYS A 53 -1.18 15.48 3.36
CA LYS A 53 0.09 15.75 2.67
C LYS A 53 0.79 14.45 2.30
N TYR A 54 1.43 14.49 1.14
CA TYR A 54 2.29 13.42 0.66
C TYR A 54 3.52 14.02 -0.01
N VAL A 55 4.58 13.23 -0.06
CA VAL A 55 5.77 13.54 -0.84
C VAL A 55 5.71 12.73 -2.13
N LEU A 56 5.93 13.39 -3.26
CA LEU A 56 6.06 12.74 -4.57
C LEU A 56 7.51 12.86 -5.04
N CYS A 57 8.15 11.72 -5.25
CA CYS A 57 9.55 11.61 -5.67
C CYS A 57 9.63 10.95 -7.04
N SER A 58 10.44 11.50 -7.95
CA SER A 58 10.73 10.93 -9.27
C SER A 58 12.20 10.57 -9.46
N HIS A 59 13.05 10.85 -8.48
CA HIS A 59 14.48 10.56 -8.58
C HIS A 59 14.71 9.03 -8.50
N PRO A 60 15.54 8.43 -9.38
CA PRO A 60 15.75 6.97 -9.42
C PRO A 60 16.13 6.35 -8.07
N ASN A 61 16.99 7.01 -7.30
CA ASN A 61 17.37 6.55 -5.95
C ASN A 61 16.18 6.51 -4.98
N ALA A 62 15.23 7.44 -5.09
CA ALA A 62 14.03 7.43 -4.27
C ALA A 62 13.08 6.29 -4.67
N ILE A 63 12.95 6.02 -5.98
CA ILE A 63 12.17 4.88 -6.50
C ILE A 63 12.78 3.56 -6.02
N LYS A 64 14.11 3.43 -6.10
CA LYS A 64 14.84 2.26 -5.59
C LYS A 64 14.59 2.05 -4.09
N TRP A 65 14.73 3.10 -3.28
CA TRP A 65 14.44 3.02 -1.85
C TRP A 65 12.97 2.65 -1.57
N GLY A 66 12.02 3.23 -2.32
CA GLY A 66 10.61 2.87 -2.22
C GLY A 66 10.34 1.39 -2.51
N LYS A 67 11.06 0.81 -3.48
CA LYS A 67 11.00 -0.62 -3.78
C LYS A 67 11.57 -1.46 -2.63
N GLU A 68 12.71 -1.08 -2.07
CA GLU A 68 13.31 -1.76 -0.91
C GLU A 68 12.36 -1.75 0.30
N LEU A 69 11.67 -0.62 0.52
CA LEU A 69 10.66 -0.49 1.58
C LEU A 69 9.43 -1.37 1.31
N PHE A 70 8.90 -1.36 0.08
CA PHE A 70 7.79 -2.22 -0.31
C PHE A 70 8.15 -3.70 -0.12
N ASP A 71 9.30 -4.14 -0.64
CA ASP A 71 9.78 -5.52 -0.53
C ASP A 71 9.97 -5.91 0.94
N HIS A 72 10.43 -4.99 1.80
CA HIS A 72 10.59 -5.24 3.23
C HIS A 72 9.27 -5.69 3.89
N TYR A 73 8.19 -4.93 3.70
CA TYR A 73 6.88 -5.28 4.28
C TYR A 73 6.26 -6.49 3.59
N MET A 74 6.37 -6.55 2.25
CA MET A 74 5.79 -7.61 1.43
C MET A 74 6.26 -9.01 1.85
N ARG A 75 7.52 -9.16 2.29
CA ARG A 75 8.08 -10.46 2.72
C ARG A 75 7.30 -11.16 3.84
N ASN A 76 6.68 -10.39 4.74
CA ASN A 76 5.90 -10.94 5.86
C ASN A 76 4.39 -10.74 5.67
N SER A 77 3.96 -10.28 4.50
CA SER A 77 2.54 -10.06 4.21
C SER A 77 1.87 -11.35 3.74
N ILE A 78 0.62 -11.53 4.14
CA ILE A 78 -0.20 -12.70 3.83
C ILE A 78 -1.14 -12.34 2.68
N ARG A 79 -1.13 -13.13 1.61
CA ARG A 79 -2.01 -12.94 0.46
C ARG A 79 -3.46 -13.27 0.82
N ILE A 80 -4.38 -12.40 0.44
CA ILE A 80 -5.82 -12.63 0.55
C ILE A 80 -6.31 -13.21 -0.79
N ASN A 81 -6.87 -14.41 -0.75
CA ASN A 81 -7.42 -15.10 -1.92
C ASN A 81 -8.95 -15.30 -1.84
N GLU A 82 -9.56 -15.00 -0.69
CA GLU A 82 -10.99 -15.13 -0.42
C GLU A 82 -11.40 -14.19 0.73
N ILE A 83 -12.69 -13.89 0.85
CA ILE A 83 -13.29 -13.04 1.92
C ILE A 83 -14.45 -13.79 2.55
#